data_AF-A0A4V3X0B7-F1
#
_entry.id   AF-A0A4V3X0B7-F1
#
_cell.length_a   1.000
_cell.length_b   1.000
_cell.length_c   1.000
_cell.angle_alpha   90.00
_cell.angle_beta   90.00
_cell.angle_gamma   90.00
#
_symmetry.space_group_name_H-M   'P 1'
#
loop_
_entity.id
_entity.type
_entity.pdbx_description
1 polymer ?
#
loop_
_entity_poly.entity_id
_entity_poly.type
_entity_poly.pdbx_seq_one_letter_code
_entity_poly.pdbx_strand_id
1 'polypeptide(L)'
;MELFEYYKKRGRLKCLIGTGIFLFGLYCLYNSWGDVNWGEIIFMVIASFVFGGIGFWQLRKGNLLEENIAKNDLKFWDIDTYVLLELPQNNKHYGLYTPDGAYIVGTTMVSTDIISSKLPFLKNKQVIGLEAKDGEILAYFHSEVENYDWAIYDSNYNCVGMFKENMIQGFGMVRGSLMNEKEIRLSEVEVEFDFFETSFRTMDNRILINCKRGYMPLEWSERFGLNVPIIKLGNNISNAEKIFGLGVLFYILETIKVRKSRVFND
;
A
#
# COMPACT_ATOMS: atom_id res chain seq x y z
N MET A 1 -9.06 -4.20 -7.36
CA MET A 1 -9.45 -5.31 -6.46
C MET A 1 -10.36 -4.69 -5.43
N GLU A 2 -11.62 -5.11 -5.42
CA GLU A 2 -12.62 -4.49 -4.54
C GLU A 2 -12.33 -4.85 -3.06
N LEU A 3 -12.84 -4.03 -2.14
CA LEU A 3 -12.57 -4.19 -0.70
C LEU A 3 -13.04 -5.56 -0.16
N PHE A 4 -14.14 -6.09 -0.67
CA PHE A 4 -14.61 -7.42 -0.29
C PHE A 4 -13.67 -8.53 -0.78
N GLU A 5 -13.13 -8.42 -2.00
CA GLU A 5 -12.17 -9.37 -2.56
C GLU A 5 -10.89 -9.39 -1.73
N TYR A 6 -10.45 -8.20 -1.28
CA TYR A 6 -9.33 -8.05 -0.38
C TYR A 6 -9.50 -8.90 0.90
N TYR A 7 -10.63 -8.74 1.59
CA TYR A 7 -10.91 -9.50 2.82
C TYR A 7 -11.10 -10.99 2.55
N LYS A 8 -11.80 -11.36 1.48
CA LYS A 8 -11.98 -12.77 1.10
C LYS A 8 -10.62 -13.43 0.83
N LYS A 9 -9.73 -12.77 0.11
CA LYS A 9 -8.41 -13.32 -0.25
C LYS A 9 -7.51 -13.47 0.98
N ARG A 10 -7.42 -12.46 1.85
CA ARG A 10 -6.68 -12.57 3.12
C ARG A 10 -7.27 -13.63 4.04
N GLY A 11 -8.60 -13.70 4.12
CA GLY A 11 -9.31 -14.70 4.91
C GLY A 11 -8.99 -16.13 4.47
N ARG A 12 -9.06 -16.43 3.17
CA ARG A 12 -8.69 -17.73 2.60
C ARG A 12 -7.25 -18.11 2.94
N LEU A 13 -6.30 -17.17 2.80
CA LEU A 13 -4.89 -17.43 3.12
C LEU A 13 -4.71 -17.78 4.60
N LYS A 14 -5.37 -17.05 5.51
CA LYS A 14 -5.29 -17.31 6.96
C LYS A 14 -5.94 -18.65 7.35
N CYS A 15 -7.07 -19.00 6.73
CA CYS A 15 -7.67 -20.33 6.89
C CYS A 15 -6.74 -21.46 6.40
N LEU A 16 -6.06 -21.27 5.27
CA LEU A 16 -5.06 -22.23 4.75
C LEU A 16 -3.89 -22.40 5.71
N ILE A 17 -3.34 -21.31 6.25
CA ILE A 17 -2.27 -21.36 7.26
C ILE A 17 -2.75 -22.12 8.50
N GLY A 18 -3.92 -21.79 9.04
CA GLY A 18 -4.48 -22.48 10.21
C GLY A 18 -4.66 -23.99 9.95
N THR A 19 -5.24 -24.34 8.80
CA THR A 19 -5.41 -25.75 8.40
C THR A 19 -4.06 -26.47 8.26
N GLY A 20 -3.07 -25.81 7.66
CA GLY A 20 -1.71 -26.37 7.52
C GLY A 20 -1.04 -26.64 8.87
N ILE A 21 -1.11 -25.68 9.82
CA ILE A 21 -0.58 -25.85 11.18
C ILE A 21 -1.29 -27.00 11.90
N PHE A 22 -2.61 -27.12 11.74
CA PHE A 22 -3.37 -28.22 12.33
C PHE A 22 -2.92 -29.59 11.82
N LEU A 23 -2.82 -29.74 10.49
CA LEU A 23 -2.38 -30.98 9.86
C LEU A 23 -0.94 -31.33 10.25
N PHE A 24 -0.07 -30.32 10.36
CA PHE A 24 1.29 -30.52 10.86
C PHE A 24 1.32 -31.03 12.30
N GLY A 25 0.50 -30.46 13.19
CA GLY A 25 0.36 -30.95 14.56
C GLY A 25 -0.13 -32.40 14.63
N LEU A 26 -1.09 -32.79 13.77
CA LEU A 26 -1.55 -34.18 13.65
C LEU A 26 -0.47 -35.12 13.13
N TYR A 27 0.34 -34.68 12.16
CA TYR A 27 1.45 -35.46 11.63
C TYR A 27 2.54 -35.71 12.69
N CYS A 28 2.89 -34.70 13.48
CA CYS A 28 3.82 -34.85 14.61
C CYS A 28 3.28 -35.87 15.63
N LEU A 29 2.01 -35.75 16.03
CA LEU A 29 1.34 -36.71 16.92
C LEU A 29 1.42 -38.14 16.39
N TYR A 30 1.15 -38.34 15.09
CA TYR A 30 1.14 -39.65 14.47
C TYR A 30 2.54 -40.29 14.44
N ASN A 31 3.58 -39.52 14.16
CA ASN A 31 4.95 -40.04 14.04
C ASN A 31 5.64 -40.29 15.37
N SER A 32 5.25 -39.58 16.43
CA SER A 32 5.92 -39.69 17.73
C SER A 32 5.58 -40.96 18.52
N TRP A 33 4.60 -41.78 18.09
CA TRP A 33 4.28 -43.12 18.65
C TRP A 33 4.26 -43.20 20.21
N GLY A 34 3.94 -42.10 20.89
CA GLY A 34 3.86 -42.01 22.36
C GLY A 34 4.88 -41.08 23.04
N ASP A 35 5.97 -40.69 22.38
CA ASP A 35 6.98 -39.76 22.93
C ASP A 35 6.68 -38.31 22.50
N VAL A 36 5.51 -37.85 22.92
CA VAL A 36 4.84 -36.65 22.42
C VAL A 36 5.01 -35.49 23.41
N ASN A 37 5.61 -34.37 22.97
CA ASN A 37 5.58 -33.14 23.74
C ASN A 37 4.20 -32.47 23.63
N TRP A 38 3.30 -32.79 24.57
CA TRP A 38 1.94 -32.27 24.59
C TRP A 38 1.87 -30.74 24.63
N GLY A 39 2.86 -30.06 25.22
CA GLY A 39 2.90 -28.60 25.26
C GLY A 39 2.99 -27.97 23.87
N GLU A 40 3.83 -28.50 23.00
CA GLU A 40 4.01 -28.02 21.62
C GLU A 40 2.77 -28.28 20.77
N ILE A 41 2.11 -29.41 20.95
CA ILE A 41 0.88 -29.75 20.23
C ILE A 41 -0.29 -28.88 20.65
N ILE A 42 -0.45 -28.63 21.95
CA ILE A 42 -1.45 -27.68 22.44
C ILE A 42 -1.20 -26.30 21.84
N PHE A 43 0.06 -25.85 21.79
CA PHE A 43 0.41 -24.58 21.16
C PHE A 43 0.07 -24.55 19.66
N MET A 44 0.40 -25.60 18.91
CA MET A 44 0.07 -25.71 17.48
C MET A 44 -1.45 -25.69 17.24
N VAL A 45 -2.23 -26.39 18.06
CA VAL A 45 -3.70 -26.40 17.98
C VAL A 45 -4.27 -25.01 18.27
N ILE A 46 -3.80 -24.34 19.32
CA ILE A 46 -4.22 -22.96 19.64
C ILE A 46 -3.88 -22.03 18.47
N ALA A 47 -2.64 -22.08 17.96
CA ALA A 47 -2.20 -21.25 16.84
C ALA A 47 -3.08 -21.49 15.60
N SER A 48 -3.40 -22.75 15.28
CA SER A 48 -4.32 -23.10 14.20
C SER A 48 -5.70 -22.46 14.39
N PHE A 49 -6.31 -22.60 15.56
CA PHE A 49 -7.63 -22.01 15.83
C PHE A 49 -7.60 -20.48 15.76
N VAL A 50 -6.54 -19.83 16.22
CA VAL A 50 -6.37 -18.38 16.11
C VAL A 50 -6.31 -17.96 14.63
N PHE A 51 -5.46 -18.59 13.83
CA PHE A 51 -5.35 -18.26 12.39
C PHE A 51 -6.65 -18.59 11.64
N GLY A 52 -7.29 -19.72 11.94
CA GLY A 52 -8.57 -20.12 11.38
C GLY A 52 -9.70 -19.16 11.73
N GLY A 53 -9.80 -18.75 13.00
CA GLY A 53 -10.79 -17.80 13.50
C GLY A 53 -10.64 -16.40 12.87
N ILE A 54 -9.40 -15.90 12.78
CA ILE A 54 -9.09 -14.65 12.07
C ILE A 54 -9.50 -14.76 10.59
N GLY A 55 -9.16 -15.88 9.93
CA GLY A 55 -9.51 -16.11 8.54
C GLY A 55 -11.02 -16.15 8.31
N PHE A 56 -11.76 -16.87 9.16
CA PHE A 56 -13.22 -16.95 9.11
C PHE A 56 -13.88 -15.58 9.32
N TRP A 57 -13.40 -14.80 10.30
CA TRP A 57 -13.91 -13.45 10.54
C TRP A 57 -13.69 -12.54 9.32
N GLN A 58 -12.51 -12.62 8.68
CA GLN A 58 -12.23 -11.87 7.45
C GLN A 58 -13.11 -12.31 6.28
N LEU A 59 -13.37 -13.61 6.11
CA LEU A 59 -14.29 -14.12 5.09
C LEU A 59 -15.71 -13.59 5.30
N ARG A 60 -16.21 -13.67 6.53
CA ARG A 60 -17.52 -13.14 6.90
C ARG A 60 -17.61 -11.64 6.63
N LYS A 61 -16.59 -10.88 7.02
CA LYS A 61 -16.52 -9.44 6.74
C LYS A 61 -16.51 -9.13 5.25
N GLY A 62 -15.76 -9.90 4.45
CA GLY A 62 -15.77 -9.79 2.99
C GLY A 62 -17.16 -9.99 2.40
N ASN A 63 -17.90 -11.02 2.83
CA ASN A 63 -19.28 -11.25 2.35
C ASN A 63 -20.22 -10.09 2.73
N LEU A 64 -20.14 -9.59 3.98
CA LEU A 64 -20.95 -8.45 4.41
C LEU A 64 -20.64 -7.18 3.60
N LEU A 65 -19.38 -6.95 3.24
CA LEU A 65 -19.01 -5.82 2.41
C LEU A 65 -19.49 -5.97 0.97
N GLU A 66 -19.45 -7.17 0.40
CA GLU A 66 -19.98 -7.44 -0.94
C GLU A 66 -21.47 -7.10 -1.05
N GLU A 67 -22.24 -7.37 0.01
CA GLU A 67 -23.67 -7.06 0.08
C GLU A 67 -23.97 -5.56 0.27
N ASN A 68 -23.07 -4.81 0.93
CA ASN A 68 -23.36 -3.46 1.44
C ASN A 68 -22.53 -2.33 0.80
N ILE A 69 -21.58 -2.62 -0.09
CA ILE A 69 -20.76 -1.57 -0.72
C ILE A 69 -21.64 -0.71 -1.65
N ALA A 70 -21.63 0.59 -1.40
CA ALA A 70 -22.23 1.57 -2.29
C ALA A 70 -21.52 1.56 -3.64
N LYS A 71 -22.27 1.32 -4.72
CA LYS A 71 -21.77 1.47 -6.09
C LYS A 71 -21.76 2.95 -6.45
N ASN A 72 -20.61 3.58 -6.26
CA ASN A 72 -20.39 4.96 -6.65
C ASN A 72 -19.46 5.02 -7.87
N ASP A 73 -19.85 5.77 -8.90
CA ASP A 73 -19.05 6.03 -10.10
C ASP A 73 -18.10 7.23 -9.92
N LEU A 74 -17.58 7.42 -8.71
CA LEU A 74 -16.66 8.50 -8.42
C LEU A 74 -15.32 8.26 -9.13
N LYS A 75 -14.80 9.30 -9.79
CA LYS A 75 -13.49 9.26 -10.42
C LYS A 75 -12.42 9.70 -9.43
N PHE A 76 -11.19 9.25 -9.69
CA PHE A 76 -10.00 9.63 -8.91
C PHE A 76 -9.83 11.16 -8.76
N TRP A 77 -10.19 11.94 -9.78
CA TRP A 77 -9.98 13.38 -9.78
C TRP A 77 -10.90 14.14 -8.82
N ASP A 78 -12.07 13.58 -8.53
CA ASP A 78 -13.15 14.23 -7.77
C ASP A 78 -13.07 13.96 -6.26
N ILE A 79 -12.14 13.09 -5.84
CA ILE A 79 -12.01 12.65 -4.45
C ILE A 79 -10.76 13.26 -3.83
N ASP A 80 -10.93 13.79 -2.62
CA ASP A 80 -9.85 14.39 -1.84
C ASP A 80 -9.48 13.58 -0.59
N THR A 81 -10.25 12.55 -0.23
CA THR A 81 -9.95 11.69 0.93
C THR A 81 -9.96 10.22 0.54
N TYR A 82 -8.89 9.51 0.90
CA TYR A 82 -8.68 8.10 0.63
C TYR A 82 -8.31 7.32 1.87
N VAL A 83 -8.65 6.04 1.85
CA VAL A 83 -8.16 5.02 2.77
C VAL A 83 -7.16 4.14 2.03
N LEU A 84 -5.96 4.00 2.58
CA LEU A 84 -4.85 3.28 1.96
C LEU A 84 -4.77 1.84 2.49
N LEU A 85 -4.90 0.85 1.62
CA LEU A 85 -4.67 -0.56 1.97
C LEU A 85 -3.51 -1.17 1.20
N GLU A 86 -2.68 -1.94 1.88
CA GLU A 86 -1.62 -2.74 1.26
C GLU A 86 -2.23 -3.98 0.59
N LEU A 87 -2.04 -4.14 -0.72
CA LEU A 87 -2.67 -5.20 -1.49
C LEU A 87 -1.89 -6.54 -1.35
N PRO A 88 -2.59 -7.70 -1.27
CA PRO A 88 -1.98 -9.01 -1.05
C PRO A 88 -1.39 -9.65 -2.31
N GLN A 89 -0.66 -8.91 -3.16
CA GLN A 89 0.00 -9.45 -4.37
C GLN A 89 1.39 -8.85 -4.58
N ASN A 90 2.32 -9.68 -5.09
CA ASN A 90 3.69 -9.26 -5.45
C ASN A 90 3.77 -8.13 -6.49
N ASN A 91 2.68 -7.83 -7.21
CA ASN A 91 2.67 -6.85 -8.29
C ASN A 91 1.83 -5.61 -7.99
N LYS A 92 1.13 -5.54 -6.85
CA LYS A 92 0.33 -4.38 -6.45
C LYS A 92 0.64 -4.03 -5.00
N HIS A 93 1.20 -2.85 -4.75
CA HIS A 93 1.72 -2.51 -3.43
C HIS A 93 0.62 -1.88 -2.56
N TYR A 94 -0.17 -0.98 -3.13
CA TYR A 94 -1.14 -0.17 -2.40
C TYR A 94 -2.41 0.08 -3.21
N GLY A 95 -3.56 0.06 -2.55
CA GLY A 95 -4.85 0.44 -3.11
C GLY A 95 -5.46 1.62 -2.35
N LEU A 96 -6.03 2.56 -3.10
CA LEU A 96 -6.76 3.71 -2.58
C LEU A 96 -8.26 3.46 -2.70
N TYR A 97 -8.94 3.57 -1.56
CA TYR A 97 -10.37 3.37 -1.43
C TYR A 97 -11.03 4.66 -0.96
N THR A 98 -12.26 4.90 -1.37
CA THR A 98 -13.09 5.90 -0.72
C THR A 98 -13.40 5.48 0.72
N PRO A 99 -13.73 6.43 1.61
CA PRO A 99 -14.34 6.13 2.91
C PRO A 99 -15.52 5.15 2.87
N ASP A 100 -16.22 5.10 1.73
CA ASP A 100 -17.36 4.22 1.50
C ASP A 100 -17.01 2.79 1.10
N GLY A 101 -15.73 2.49 0.90
CA GLY A 101 -15.26 1.16 0.56
C GLY A 101 -15.10 0.91 -0.94
N ALA A 102 -15.44 1.87 -1.81
CA ALA A 102 -15.24 1.74 -3.25
C ALA A 102 -13.75 1.86 -3.61
N TYR A 103 -13.24 0.89 -4.36
CA TYR A 103 -11.88 0.93 -4.92
C TYR A 103 -11.81 1.98 -6.06
N ILE A 104 -10.79 2.84 -6.02
CA ILE A 104 -10.62 3.92 -7.01
C ILE A 104 -9.40 3.67 -7.89
N VAL A 105 -8.22 3.61 -7.26
CA VAL A 105 -6.94 3.40 -7.94
C VAL A 105 -6.03 2.53 -7.08
N GLY A 106 -5.02 1.93 -7.69
CA GLY A 106 -3.99 1.19 -6.97
C GLY A 106 -2.69 1.14 -7.74
N THR A 107 -1.59 0.91 -7.03
CA THR A 107 -0.30 0.73 -7.65
C THR A 107 -0.21 -0.66 -8.27
N THR A 108 0.32 -0.74 -9.48
CA THR A 108 0.58 -2.00 -10.18
C THR A 108 1.95 -1.97 -10.86
N MET A 109 2.64 -3.10 -10.93
CA MET A 109 3.82 -3.21 -11.77
C MET A 109 3.37 -3.19 -13.24
N VAL A 110 3.93 -2.28 -14.03
CA VAL A 110 3.63 -2.17 -15.46
C VAL A 110 4.29 -3.33 -16.18
N SER A 111 3.55 -4.02 -17.04
CA SER A 111 4.08 -5.18 -17.76
C SER A 111 5.20 -4.78 -18.73
N THR A 112 6.16 -5.70 -18.91
CA THR A 112 7.26 -5.55 -19.87
C THR A 112 6.75 -5.36 -21.31
N ASP A 113 5.57 -5.86 -21.63
CA ASP A 113 4.94 -5.71 -22.95
C ASP A 113 4.45 -4.28 -23.18
N ILE A 114 3.84 -3.66 -22.16
CA ILE A 114 3.44 -2.24 -22.21
C ILE A 114 4.68 -1.36 -22.27
N ILE A 115 5.71 -1.66 -21.48
CA ILE A 115 6.98 -0.94 -21.49
C ILE A 115 7.61 -1.03 -22.88
N SER A 116 7.75 -2.23 -23.44
CA SER A 116 8.40 -2.41 -24.75
C SER A 116 7.62 -1.81 -25.92
N SER A 117 6.30 -1.71 -25.83
CA SER A 117 5.46 -1.15 -26.90
C SER A 117 5.25 0.35 -26.80
N LYS A 118 4.98 0.89 -25.60
CA LYS A 118 4.64 2.31 -25.39
C LYS A 118 5.78 3.15 -24.83
N LEU A 119 6.68 2.57 -24.04
CA LEU A 119 7.75 3.28 -23.33
C LEU A 119 9.11 2.56 -23.50
N PRO A 120 9.57 2.35 -24.75
CA PRO A 120 10.71 1.47 -25.04
C PRO A 120 12.03 1.94 -24.40
N PHE A 121 12.14 3.23 -24.07
CA PHE A 121 13.29 3.80 -23.37
C PHE A 121 13.35 3.42 -21.87
N LEU A 122 12.29 2.85 -21.30
CA LEU A 122 12.27 2.28 -19.95
C LEU A 122 12.52 0.76 -19.96
N LYS A 123 12.91 0.18 -21.10
CA LYS A 123 13.21 -1.24 -21.19
C LYS A 123 14.27 -1.60 -20.14
N ASN A 124 13.95 -2.59 -19.31
CA ASN A 124 14.74 -3.07 -18.16
C ASN A 124 14.65 -2.24 -16.87
N LYS A 125 13.83 -1.18 -16.80
CA LYS A 125 13.51 -0.49 -15.53
C LYS A 125 12.27 -1.12 -14.89
N GLN A 126 12.23 -1.14 -13.56
CA GLN A 126 11.00 -1.45 -12.82
C GLN A 126 10.11 -0.22 -12.80
N VAL A 127 8.94 -0.32 -13.43
CA VAL A 127 7.96 0.77 -13.53
C VAL A 127 6.70 0.38 -12.77
N ILE A 128 6.28 1.26 -11.86
CA ILE A 128 5.03 1.16 -11.11
C ILE A 128 4.04 2.13 -11.75
N GLY A 129 2.86 1.64 -12.11
CA GLY A 129 1.76 2.46 -12.60
C GLY A 129 0.72 2.71 -11.52
N LEU A 130 0.06 3.86 -11.57
CA LEU A 130 -1.18 4.11 -10.84
C LEU A 130 -2.36 3.71 -11.73
N GLU A 131 -2.95 2.55 -11.46
CA GLU A 131 -4.02 1.95 -12.27
C GLU A 131 -5.39 2.24 -11.64
N ALA A 132 -6.28 2.83 -12.42
CA ALA A 132 -7.67 3.05 -12.06
C ALA A 132 -8.51 1.77 -12.13
N LYS A 133 -9.74 1.83 -11.62
CA LYS A 133 -10.67 0.70 -11.58
C LYS A 133 -11.00 0.11 -12.96
N ASP A 134 -10.98 0.93 -14.00
CA ASP A 134 -11.22 0.55 -15.40
C ASP A 134 -9.98 -0.03 -16.10
N GLY A 135 -8.83 -0.07 -15.42
CA GLY A 135 -7.54 -0.53 -15.98
C GLY A 135 -6.74 0.57 -16.68
N GLU A 136 -7.21 1.83 -16.66
CA GLU A 136 -6.45 2.96 -17.19
C GLU A 136 -5.26 3.28 -16.26
N ILE A 137 -4.07 3.47 -16.84
CA ILE A 137 -2.89 3.93 -16.10
C ILE A 137 -2.87 5.46 -16.10
N LEU A 138 -3.08 6.04 -14.92
CA LEU A 138 -3.14 7.49 -14.73
C LEU A 138 -1.77 8.13 -14.54
N ALA A 139 -0.78 7.37 -14.05
CA ALA A 139 0.56 7.85 -13.78
C ALA A 139 1.58 6.71 -13.82
N TYR A 140 2.84 7.05 -14.11
CA TYR A 140 3.97 6.14 -14.09
C TYR A 140 5.01 6.62 -13.08
N PHE A 141 5.60 5.67 -12.36
CA PHE A 141 6.61 5.91 -11.35
C PHE A 141 7.77 4.93 -11.56
N HIS A 142 8.99 5.42 -11.54
CA HIS A 142 10.17 4.54 -11.61
C HIS A 142 11.37 5.19 -10.93
N SER A 143 12.33 4.35 -10.53
CA SER A 143 13.61 4.84 -10.05
C SER A 143 14.47 5.32 -11.22
N GLU A 144 15.25 6.36 -10.97
CA GLU A 144 16.28 6.86 -11.87
C GLU A 144 17.61 6.82 -11.12
N VAL A 145 18.70 6.55 -11.83
CA VAL A 145 19.96 6.20 -11.15
C VAL A 145 20.88 7.41 -11.01
N GLU A 146 20.71 8.45 -11.84
CA GLU A 146 21.74 9.50 -11.98
C GLU A 146 21.46 10.76 -11.13
N ASN A 147 20.23 11.28 -11.09
CA ASN A 147 19.95 12.59 -10.46
C ASN A 147 18.96 12.57 -9.29
N TYR A 148 18.03 11.63 -9.25
CA TYR A 148 16.94 11.54 -8.27
C TYR A 148 16.52 10.07 -8.11
N ASP A 149 16.08 9.69 -6.91
CA ASP A 149 15.77 8.29 -6.59
C ASP A 149 14.41 7.83 -7.16
N TRP A 150 13.51 8.77 -7.41
CA TRP A 150 12.16 8.49 -7.88
C TRP A 150 11.64 9.59 -8.81
N ALA A 151 11.23 9.22 -10.03
CA ALA A 151 10.51 10.12 -10.92
C ALA A 151 9.05 9.73 -11.10
N ILE A 152 8.23 10.77 -11.27
CA ILE A 152 6.78 10.67 -11.32
C ILE A 152 6.31 11.35 -12.61
N TYR A 153 5.58 10.59 -13.42
CA TYR A 153 5.07 11.00 -14.72
C TYR A 153 3.55 10.85 -14.78
N ASP A 154 2.88 11.68 -15.58
CA ASP A 154 1.46 11.55 -15.88
C ASP A 154 1.19 10.42 -16.90
N SER A 155 -0.07 10.22 -17.27
CA SER A 155 -0.50 9.21 -18.25
C SER A 155 0.08 9.41 -19.66
N ASN A 156 0.45 10.65 -20.01
CA ASN A 156 1.07 11.03 -21.28
C ASN A 156 2.60 11.01 -21.23
N TYR A 157 3.17 10.58 -20.09
CA TYR A 157 4.60 10.56 -19.85
C TYR A 157 5.25 11.95 -19.74
N ASN A 158 4.50 12.98 -19.36
CA ASN A 158 5.09 14.25 -18.96
C ASN A 158 5.60 14.16 -17.52
N CYS A 159 6.80 14.67 -17.27
CA CYS A 159 7.36 14.72 -15.92
C CYS A 159 6.52 15.65 -15.05
N VAL A 160 5.98 15.10 -13.96
CA VAL A 160 5.18 15.83 -12.98
C VAL A 160 6.07 16.32 -11.83
N GLY A 161 7.07 15.53 -11.46
CA GLY A 161 8.05 15.89 -10.44
C GLY A 161 8.97 14.72 -10.08
N MET A 162 9.95 15.01 -9.25
CA MET A 162 10.93 14.04 -8.77
C MET A 162 11.05 14.08 -7.24
N PHE A 163 11.48 12.97 -6.66
CA PHE A 163 11.87 12.87 -5.27
C PHE A 163 13.31 12.41 -5.17
N LYS A 164 14.07 13.09 -4.33
CA LYS A 164 15.46 12.78 -4.05
C LYS A 164 15.65 12.58 -2.56
N GLU A 165 16.12 11.41 -2.16
CA GLU A 165 16.49 11.14 -0.79
C GLU A 165 17.72 11.95 -0.37
N ASN A 166 17.72 12.38 0.89
CA ASN A 166 18.88 13.04 1.46
C ASN A 166 19.96 11.98 1.77
N MET A 167 21.25 12.32 1.56
CA MET A 167 22.36 11.41 1.88
C MET A 167 22.41 11.04 3.37
N ILE A 168 21.99 11.96 4.24
CA ILE A 168 21.93 11.74 5.68
C ILE A 168 20.51 11.26 6.04
N GLN A 169 20.35 9.95 6.16
CA GLN A 169 19.15 9.31 6.68
C GLN A 169 19.30 9.15 8.20
N GLY A 170 18.30 9.59 8.97
CA GLY A 170 18.25 9.28 10.40
C GLY A 170 17.80 7.83 10.63
N PHE A 171 18.16 7.25 11.78
CA PHE A 171 17.62 5.95 12.18
C PHE A 171 16.10 6.04 12.33
N GLY A 172 15.36 5.21 11.58
CA GLY A 172 13.91 5.13 11.67
C GLY A 172 13.13 6.21 10.93
N MET A 173 13.73 6.89 9.95
CA MET A 173 13.04 7.92 9.15
C MET A 173 13.48 7.90 7.67
N VAL A 174 12.67 8.48 6.80
CA VAL A 174 13.00 8.78 5.40
C VAL A 174 12.99 10.29 5.25
N ARG A 175 14.14 10.85 4.83
CA ARG A 175 14.29 12.27 4.51
C ARG A 175 14.58 12.47 3.03
N GLY A 176 13.98 13.48 2.43
CA GLY A 176 14.25 13.83 1.04
C GLY A 176 13.67 15.16 0.62
N SER A 177 14.01 15.56 -0.60
CA SER A 177 13.57 16.79 -1.23
C SER A 177 12.52 16.48 -2.30
N LEU A 178 11.40 17.19 -2.25
CA LEU A 178 10.43 17.26 -3.34
C LEU A 178 10.99 18.19 -4.41
N MET A 179 11.00 17.77 -5.66
CA MET A 179 11.50 18.54 -6.81
C MET A 179 10.41 18.62 -7.88
N ASN A 180 10.29 19.77 -8.54
CA ASN A 180 9.35 19.93 -9.66
C ASN A 180 9.92 19.37 -10.97
N GLU A 181 9.12 19.48 -12.04
CA GLU A 181 9.48 19.11 -13.42
C GLU A 181 10.80 19.73 -13.94
N LYS A 182 11.25 20.87 -13.37
CA LYS A 182 12.47 21.60 -13.75
C LYS A 182 13.64 21.33 -12.80
N GLU A 183 13.56 20.28 -11.99
CA GLU A 183 14.53 19.94 -10.95
C GLU A 183 14.71 21.02 -9.86
N ILE A 184 13.76 21.95 -9.73
CA ILE A 184 13.77 22.97 -8.69
C ILE A 184 13.16 22.36 -7.43
N ARG A 185 13.90 22.46 -6.32
CA ARG A 185 13.45 21.99 -5.01
C ARG A 185 12.22 22.79 -4.54
N LEU A 186 11.14 22.07 -4.25
CA LEU A 186 9.86 22.59 -3.75
C LEU A 186 9.75 22.52 -2.23
N SER A 187 10.36 21.53 -1.59
CA SER A 187 10.26 21.33 -0.14
C SER A 187 11.18 20.24 0.34
N GLU A 188 11.42 20.20 1.65
CA GLU A 188 12.01 19.06 2.35
C GLU A 188 10.91 18.29 3.09
N VAL A 189 11.00 16.97 3.04
CA VAL A 189 10.04 16.07 3.69
C VAL A 189 10.81 15.12 4.59
N GLU A 190 10.24 14.91 5.77
CA GLU A 190 10.71 13.95 6.76
C GLU A 190 9.54 13.09 7.20
N VAL A 191 9.69 11.76 7.08
CA VAL A 191 8.67 10.78 7.44
C VAL A 191 9.28 9.71 8.33
N GLU A 192 8.77 9.59 9.55
CA GLU A 192 9.15 8.54 10.48
C GLU A 192 8.59 7.17 10.05
N PHE A 193 9.29 6.09 10.39
CA PHE A 193 8.93 4.73 10.03
C PHE A 193 7.58 4.27 10.60
N ASP A 194 7.21 4.75 11.78
CA ASP A 194 5.95 4.44 12.46
C ASP A 194 4.90 5.53 12.28
N PHE A 195 5.14 6.52 11.40
CA PHE A 195 4.42 7.80 11.32
C PHE A 195 2.95 7.72 11.76
N PHE A 196 2.60 8.57 12.73
CA PHE A 196 1.21 8.80 13.11
C PHE A 196 0.56 9.82 12.18
N GLU A 197 1.30 10.83 11.76
CA GLU A 197 0.84 11.86 10.83
C GLU A 197 2.05 12.40 10.04
N THR A 198 1.92 12.55 8.73
CA THR A 198 2.91 13.20 7.87
C THR A 198 2.22 14.06 6.83
N SER A 199 2.81 15.22 6.54
CA SER A 199 2.25 16.14 5.54
C SER A 199 3.32 16.58 4.56
N PHE A 200 3.01 16.49 3.28
CA PHE A 200 3.83 17.05 2.21
C PHE A 200 3.31 18.44 1.90
N ARG A 201 4.20 19.44 1.98
CA ARG A 201 3.89 20.85 1.81
C ARG A 201 4.83 21.45 0.78
N THR A 202 4.35 22.40 -0.01
CA THR A 202 5.19 23.23 -0.90
C THR A 202 5.86 24.38 -0.14
N MET A 203 6.81 25.10 -0.75
CA MET A 203 7.50 26.25 -0.13
C MET A 203 6.54 27.33 0.42
N ASP A 204 5.41 27.54 -0.23
CA ASP A 204 4.33 28.47 0.18
C ASP A 204 3.44 27.90 1.29
N ASN A 205 3.83 26.77 1.89
CA ASN A 205 3.11 26.06 2.96
C ASN A 205 1.73 25.51 2.57
N ARG A 206 1.42 25.43 1.27
CA ARG A 206 0.22 24.72 0.80
C ARG A 206 0.41 23.22 0.96
N ILE A 207 -0.61 22.55 1.48
CA ILE A 207 -0.60 21.11 1.70
C ILE A 207 -0.83 20.42 0.34
N LEU A 208 0.02 19.48 -0.03
CA LEU A 208 -0.21 18.57 -1.15
C LEU A 208 -0.95 17.33 -0.66
N ILE A 209 -0.41 16.70 0.37
CA ILE A 209 -0.98 15.50 0.99
C ILE A 209 -0.79 15.58 2.50
N ASN A 210 -1.81 15.17 3.25
CA ASN A 210 -1.70 14.77 4.65
C ASN A 210 -2.04 13.28 4.76
N CYS A 211 -1.14 12.49 5.31
CA CYS A 211 -1.33 11.08 5.59
C CYS A 211 -1.33 10.86 7.11
N LYS A 212 -2.41 10.27 7.63
CA LYS A 212 -2.60 10.05 9.06
C LYS A 212 -2.95 8.60 9.38
N ARG A 213 -2.30 8.03 10.38
CA ARG A 213 -2.53 6.68 10.89
C ARG A 213 -3.07 6.73 12.31
N GLY A 214 -4.07 5.90 12.61
CA GLY A 214 -4.60 5.72 13.97
C GLY A 214 -5.77 6.62 14.38
N TYR A 215 -6.17 7.58 13.54
CA TYR A 215 -7.34 8.43 13.78
C TYR A 215 -8.38 8.27 12.66
N MET A 216 -8.98 7.08 12.60
CA MET A 216 -10.03 6.75 11.65
C MET A 216 -11.42 6.87 12.30
N PRO A 217 -12.41 7.50 11.65
CA PRO A 217 -13.80 7.47 12.11
C PRO A 217 -14.30 6.04 12.34
N LEU A 218 -15.09 5.84 13.41
CA LEU A 218 -15.55 4.51 13.81
C LEU A 218 -16.26 3.76 12.67
N GLU A 219 -17.13 4.44 11.94
CA GLU A 219 -17.85 3.90 10.77
C GLU A 219 -16.89 3.35 9.70
N TRP A 220 -15.77 4.02 9.47
CA TRP A 220 -14.76 3.58 8.50
C TRP A 220 -13.95 2.42 9.09
N SER A 221 -13.66 2.46 10.39
CA SER A 221 -12.94 1.38 11.07
C SER A 221 -13.70 0.05 11.03
N GLU A 222 -15.03 0.07 11.04
CA GLU A 222 -15.84 -1.14 10.87
C GLU A 222 -15.60 -1.78 9.50
N ARG A 223 -15.45 -0.96 8.45
CA ARG A 223 -15.20 -1.39 7.07
C ARG A 223 -13.73 -1.76 6.82
N PHE A 224 -12.77 -0.97 7.26
CA PHE A 224 -11.34 -1.10 6.92
C PHE A 224 -10.48 -1.74 8.02
N GLY A 225 -10.97 -1.79 9.25
CA GLY A 225 -10.19 -2.16 10.43
C GLY A 225 -9.48 -0.97 11.07
N LEU A 226 -8.81 -1.23 12.19
CA LEU A 226 -8.09 -0.20 12.96
C LEU A 226 -6.73 0.13 12.32
N ASN A 227 -6.25 1.36 12.53
CA ASN A 227 -4.91 1.82 12.18
C ASN A 227 -4.54 1.77 10.69
N VAL A 228 -5.54 1.80 9.81
CA VAL A 228 -5.35 1.97 8.37
C VAL A 228 -5.05 3.45 8.07
N PRO A 229 -4.01 3.78 7.27
CA PRO A 229 -3.71 5.16 6.94
C PRO A 229 -4.82 5.82 6.11
N ILE A 230 -5.12 7.06 6.46
CA ILE A 230 -6.02 7.96 5.72
C ILE A 230 -5.17 9.00 5.02
N ILE A 231 -5.42 9.21 3.74
CA ILE A 231 -4.77 10.22 2.91
C ILE A 231 -5.80 11.31 2.62
N LYS A 232 -5.44 12.55 2.90
CA LYS A 232 -6.20 13.75 2.52
C LYS A 232 -5.36 14.57 1.57
N LEU A 233 -5.88 14.82 0.39
CA LEU A 233 -5.31 15.73 -0.58
C LEU A 233 -5.55 17.17 -0.14
N GLY A 234 -4.63 18.06 -0.52
CA GLY A 234 -4.81 19.49 -0.32
C GLY A 234 -5.98 20.05 -1.09
N ASN A 235 -6.59 21.11 -0.56
CA ASN A 235 -7.62 21.86 -1.27
C ASN A 235 -7.01 22.59 -2.46
N ASN A 236 -7.71 22.65 -3.60
CA ASN A 236 -7.32 23.38 -4.81
C ASN A 236 -5.93 22.98 -5.35
N ILE A 237 -5.57 21.71 -5.27
CA ILE A 237 -4.37 21.18 -5.94
C ILE A 237 -4.73 20.63 -7.32
N SER A 238 -3.83 20.80 -8.27
CA SER A 238 -4.00 20.30 -9.64
C SER A 238 -3.89 18.77 -9.71
N ASN A 239 -4.41 18.16 -10.78
CA ASN A 239 -4.28 16.71 -11.02
C ASN A 239 -2.82 16.23 -11.02
N ALA A 240 -1.91 17.05 -11.58
CA ALA A 240 -0.47 16.79 -11.55
C ALA A 240 0.05 16.75 -10.09
N GLU A 241 -0.34 17.71 -9.26
CA GLU A 241 0.03 17.72 -7.84
C GLU A 241 -0.57 16.55 -7.04
N LYS A 242 -1.80 16.13 -7.38
CA LYS A 242 -2.42 14.90 -6.81
C LYS A 242 -1.55 13.68 -7.10
N ILE A 243 -1.15 13.50 -8.36
CA ILE A 243 -0.25 12.40 -8.79
C ILE A 243 1.10 12.51 -8.08
N PHE A 244 1.69 13.71 -8.05
CA PHE A 244 3.01 13.96 -7.47
C PHE A 244 3.06 13.52 -6.00
N GLY A 245 2.14 14.05 -5.18
CA GLY A 245 2.12 13.74 -3.76
C GLY A 245 1.94 12.24 -3.51
N LEU A 246 1.06 11.57 -4.25
CA LEU A 246 0.81 10.13 -4.09
C LEU A 246 2.02 9.30 -4.53
N GLY A 247 2.65 9.66 -5.64
CA GLY A 247 3.85 9.00 -6.13
C GLY A 247 4.98 9.03 -5.10
N VAL A 248 5.19 10.18 -4.45
CA VAL A 248 6.18 10.31 -3.36
C VAL A 248 5.76 9.50 -2.13
N LEU A 249 4.47 9.53 -1.76
CA LEU A 249 3.98 8.77 -0.62
C LEU A 249 4.21 7.27 -0.81
N PHE A 250 3.89 6.73 -1.98
CA PHE A 250 4.09 5.32 -2.28
C PHE A 250 5.57 4.92 -2.25
N TYR A 251 6.45 5.77 -2.77
CA TYR A 251 7.90 5.57 -2.66
C TYR A 251 8.34 5.47 -1.20
N ILE A 252 7.96 6.45 -0.37
CA ILE A 252 8.35 6.49 1.04
C ILE A 252 7.83 5.26 1.78
N LEU A 253 6.58 4.86 1.55
CA LEU A 253 5.99 3.68 2.19
C LEU A 253 6.72 2.39 1.81
N GLU A 254 7.07 2.21 0.54
CA GLU A 254 7.84 1.06 0.08
C GLU A 254 9.25 1.06 0.68
N THR A 255 9.92 2.21 0.71
CA THR A 255 11.24 2.38 1.33
C THR A 255 11.20 2.05 2.82
N ILE A 256 10.19 2.53 3.57
CA ILE A 256 10.00 2.19 4.99
C ILE A 256 9.80 0.68 5.15
N LYS A 257 8.96 0.05 4.33
CA LYS A 257 8.70 -1.39 4.39
C LYS A 257 9.98 -2.21 4.16
N VAL A 258 10.75 -1.87 3.12
CA VAL A 258 12.03 -2.53 2.82
C VAL A 258 13.03 -2.34 3.96
N ARG A 259 13.19 -1.11 4.46
CA ARG A 259 14.14 -0.82 5.56
C ARG A 259 13.77 -1.52 6.86
N LYS A 260 12.48 -1.53 7.25
CA LYS A 260 12.01 -2.30 8.41
C LYS A 260 12.32 -3.79 8.24
N SER A 261 12.06 -4.35 7.07
CA SER A 261 12.33 -5.77 6.83
C SER A 261 13.81 -6.14 6.99
N ARG A 262 14.75 -5.23 6.67
CA ARG A 262 16.18 -5.44 6.89
C ARG A 262 16.54 -5.35 8.37
N VAL A 263 16.04 -4.32 9.06
CA VAL A 263 16.35 -4.09 10.48
C VAL A 263 15.82 -5.22 11.39
N PHE A 264 14.69 -5.84 11.05
CA PHE A 264 14.07 -6.88 11.88
C PHE A 264 14.38 -8.33 11.43
N ASN A 265 15.11 -8.52 10.34
CA ASN A 265 15.55 -9.85 9.87
C ASN A 265 17.07 -10.09 10.04
N ASP A 266 17.82 -9.11 10.54
CA ASP A 266 19.19 -9.26 11.06
C ASP A 266 19.16 -9.42 12.59
#